data_AF-A0A1Q3CAT3-F1
#
_entry.id   AF-A0A1Q3CAT3-F1
#
_cell.length_a   1.000
_cell.length_b   1.000
_cell.length_c   1.000
_cell.angle_alpha   90.00
_cell.angle_beta   90.00
_cell.angle_gamma   90.00
#
_symmetry.space_group_name_H-M   'P 1'
#
loop_
_entity.id
_entity.type
_entity.pdbx_description
1 polymer ?
#
loop_
_entity_poly.entity_id
_entity_poly.type
_entity_poly.pdbx_seq_one_letter_code
_entity_poly.pdbx_strand_id
1 'polypeptide(L)'
;AVEVACMIDTSELETGRGANQIGTLQRAGDTRWSSHLNSITSLMRMFHATDIFVAAIDSQLQELNSRFDENMVELLILSSALDPKDSFKSFSVEKICSMMSKFYPEDFTEQEIRLPYELQHYAVDIFQHPNFGSILTLSKLCQRLAETGKVVIYPLVDRLIRLVLTLPVLTATTKREFSAMNIIKNKLRSKMEDDYLRSYLVLYIEREITEKINTYAIIDDFCTIKERRV
;
A
#
# COMPACT_ATOMS: atom_id res chain seq x y z
N ALA A 1 -0.48 -63.18 -41.68
CA ALA A 1 -0.42 -64.34 -40.76
C ALA A 1 1.00 -64.57 -40.26
N VAL A 2 2.00 -64.73 -41.15
CA VAL A 2 3.42 -64.92 -40.78
C VAL A 2 4.00 -63.72 -40.02
N GLU A 3 3.63 -62.50 -40.39
CA GLU A 3 4.13 -61.26 -39.78
C GLU A 3 3.67 -61.08 -38.31
N VAL A 4 2.42 -61.43 -38.00
CA VAL A 4 1.87 -61.36 -36.64
C VAL A 4 2.47 -62.45 -35.74
N ALA A 5 2.74 -63.64 -36.29
CA ALA A 5 3.39 -64.71 -35.54
C ALA A 5 4.84 -64.34 -35.16
N CYS A 6 5.57 -63.69 -36.07
CA CYS A 6 6.93 -63.22 -35.81
C CYS A 6 6.98 -62.16 -34.69
N MET A 7 6.02 -61.21 -34.67
CA MET A 7 5.94 -60.16 -33.63
C MET A 7 5.57 -60.69 -32.24
N ILE A 8 4.89 -61.85 -32.15
CA ILE A 8 4.63 -62.52 -30.88
C ILE A 8 5.91 -63.24 -30.40
N ASP A 9 6.63 -63.91 -31.32
CA ASP A 9 7.88 -64.61 -31.01
C ASP A 9 9.04 -63.66 -30.64
N THR A 10 9.04 -62.43 -31.16
CA THR A 10 10.00 -61.37 -30.77
C THR A 10 9.61 -60.62 -29.49
N SER A 11 8.49 -61.00 -28.84
CA SER A 11 7.93 -60.34 -27.65
C SER A 11 7.53 -58.87 -27.86
N GLU A 12 7.25 -58.47 -29.12
CA GLU A 12 6.79 -57.11 -29.45
C GLU A 12 5.27 -56.93 -29.29
N LEU A 13 4.50 -58.03 -29.26
CA LEU A 13 3.06 -58.02 -29.00
C LEU A 13 2.69 -58.97 -27.85
N GLU A 14 2.02 -58.44 -26.83
CA GLU A 14 1.47 -59.24 -25.74
C GLU A 14 0.13 -59.88 -26.15
N THR A 15 -0.06 -61.18 -25.88
CA THR A 15 -1.31 -61.88 -26.16
C THR A 15 -2.25 -61.82 -24.96
N GLY A 16 -3.29 -61.00 -25.04
CA GLY A 16 -4.34 -60.88 -24.04
C GLY A 16 -5.45 -59.94 -24.50
N ARG A 17 -6.68 -60.11 -23.99
CA ARG A 17 -7.80 -59.22 -24.36
C ARG A 17 -7.53 -57.82 -23.80
N GLY A 18 -7.14 -56.87 -24.67
CA GLY A 18 -6.82 -55.49 -24.32
C GLY A 18 -5.33 -55.14 -24.26
N ALA A 19 -4.43 -56.10 -24.49
CA ALA A 19 -3.01 -55.84 -24.60
C ALA A 19 -2.67 -55.15 -25.95
N ASN A 20 -1.65 -54.29 -25.96
CA ASN A 20 -1.21 -53.47 -27.10
C ASN A 20 -2.13 -52.30 -27.50
N GLN A 21 -3.07 -51.90 -26.64
CA GLN A 21 -3.86 -50.67 -26.81
C GLN A 21 -3.12 -49.45 -26.23
N ILE A 22 -2.00 -49.04 -26.84
CA ILE A 22 -1.46 -47.69 -26.61
C ILE A 22 -2.24 -46.74 -27.53
N GLY A 23 -3.46 -46.42 -27.11
CA GLY A 23 -4.34 -45.51 -27.83
C GLY A 23 -3.90 -44.06 -27.63
N THR A 24 -3.73 -43.35 -28.75
CA THR A 24 -3.60 -41.88 -28.87
C THR A 24 -4.88 -41.12 -28.49
N LEU A 25 -5.76 -41.70 -27.68
CA LEU A 25 -7.05 -41.14 -27.27
C LEU A 25 -7.31 -41.43 -25.79
N GLN A 26 -7.39 -40.35 -24.99
CA GLN A 26 -7.77 -40.37 -23.58
C GLN A 26 -9.09 -41.10 -23.37
N ARG A 27 -9.19 -41.86 -22.26
CA ARG A 27 -10.39 -42.64 -21.93
C ARG A 27 -11.44 -41.71 -21.31
N ALA A 28 -12.73 -42.04 -21.51
CA ALA A 28 -13.88 -41.35 -20.92
C ALA A 28 -13.93 -41.37 -19.36
N GLY A 29 -12.93 -41.99 -18.69
CA GLY A 29 -12.72 -41.94 -17.23
C GLY A 29 -11.68 -40.91 -16.78
N ASP A 30 -10.95 -40.27 -17.70
CA ASP A 30 -9.94 -39.25 -17.38
C ASP A 30 -10.56 -37.88 -17.00
N THR A 31 -11.90 -37.78 -17.03
CA THR A 31 -12.65 -36.51 -17.01
C THR A 31 -13.51 -36.28 -15.77
N ARG A 32 -13.02 -36.63 -14.58
CA ARG A 32 -13.58 -36.04 -13.34
C ARG A 32 -12.48 -35.68 -12.35
N TRP A 33 -11.48 -36.54 -12.19
CA TRP A 33 -10.39 -36.23 -11.27
C TRP A 33 -9.50 -35.09 -11.74
N SER A 34 -9.26 -34.95 -13.04
CA SER A 34 -8.48 -33.85 -13.61
C SER A 34 -9.15 -32.49 -13.40
N SER A 35 -10.46 -32.39 -13.61
CA SER A 35 -11.23 -31.15 -13.35
C SER A 35 -11.32 -30.84 -11.85
N HIS A 36 -11.56 -31.83 -11.01
CA HIS A 36 -11.54 -31.64 -9.55
C HIS A 36 -10.15 -31.27 -9.03
N LEU A 37 -9.08 -31.87 -9.56
CA LEU A 37 -7.70 -31.54 -9.23
C LEU A 37 -7.35 -30.11 -9.68
N ASN A 38 -7.81 -29.70 -10.87
CA ASN A 38 -7.65 -28.33 -11.36
C ASN A 38 -8.41 -27.33 -10.48
N SER A 39 -9.65 -27.63 -10.07
CA SER A 39 -10.41 -26.80 -9.14
C SER A 39 -9.75 -26.73 -7.76
N ILE A 40 -9.28 -27.85 -7.21
CA ILE A 40 -8.56 -27.91 -5.93
C ILE A 40 -7.24 -27.11 -6.03
N THR A 41 -6.51 -27.25 -7.13
CA THR A 41 -5.26 -26.52 -7.37
C THR A 41 -5.50 -25.02 -7.55
N SER A 42 -6.61 -24.63 -8.21
CA SER A 42 -7.03 -23.23 -8.32
C SER A 42 -7.39 -22.65 -6.95
N LEU A 43 -8.16 -23.38 -6.14
CA LEU A 43 -8.48 -23.00 -4.76
C LEU A 43 -7.20 -22.84 -3.92
N MET A 44 -6.27 -23.80 -3.98
CA MET A 44 -5.00 -23.71 -3.26
C MET A 44 -4.17 -22.50 -3.69
N ARG A 45 -4.09 -22.21 -5.01
CA ARG A 45 -3.42 -21.00 -5.52
C ARG A 45 -4.09 -19.72 -5.05
N MET A 46 -5.41 -19.69 -4.98
CA MET A 46 -6.19 -18.52 -4.56
C MET A 46 -6.05 -18.24 -3.06
N PHE A 47 -6.14 -19.27 -2.21
CA PHE A 47 -5.87 -19.13 -0.77
C PHE A 47 -4.44 -18.65 -0.54
N HIS A 48 -3.46 -19.26 -1.23
CA HIS A 48 -2.07 -18.83 -1.16
C HIS A 48 -1.86 -17.39 -1.65
N ALA A 49 -2.51 -16.98 -2.74
CA ALA A 49 -2.44 -15.61 -3.23
C ALA A 49 -3.04 -14.62 -2.23
N THR A 50 -4.18 -14.95 -1.61
CA THR A 50 -4.81 -14.12 -0.58
C THR A 50 -3.89 -13.95 0.63
N ASP A 51 -3.20 -15.01 1.04
CA ASP A 51 -2.25 -14.97 2.15
C ASP A 51 -1.04 -14.09 1.85
N ILE A 52 -0.53 -14.17 0.62
CA ILE A 52 0.52 -13.26 0.14
C ILE A 52 0.03 -11.80 0.18
N PHE A 53 -1.20 -11.52 -0.28
CA PHE A 53 -1.74 -10.16 -0.29
C PHE A 53 -1.95 -9.62 1.14
N VAL A 54 -2.49 -10.43 2.04
CA VAL A 54 -2.65 -10.03 3.46
C VAL A 54 -1.28 -9.78 4.09
N ALA A 55 -0.32 -10.67 3.89
CA ALA A 55 1.05 -10.49 4.39
C ALA A 55 1.74 -9.25 3.80
N ALA A 56 1.54 -8.97 2.51
CA ALA A 56 2.07 -7.78 1.85
C ALA A 56 1.42 -6.50 2.40
N ILE A 57 0.11 -6.49 2.62
CA ILE A 57 -0.61 -5.38 3.26
C ILE A 57 -0.09 -5.16 4.68
N ASP A 58 0.09 -6.23 5.46
CA ASP A 58 0.59 -6.16 6.82
C ASP A 58 2.03 -5.64 6.89
N SER A 59 2.89 -6.08 5.98
CA SER A 59 4.26 -5.59 5.87
C SER A 59 4.29 -4.10 5.50
N GLN A 60 3.50 -3.67 4.52
CA GLN A 60 3.38 -2.26 4.14
C GLN A 60 2.81 -1.42 5.30
N LEU A 61 1.84 -1.93 6.03
CA LEU A 61 1.27 -1.26 7.21
C LEU A 61 2.29 -1.13 8.33
N GLN A 62 3.07 -2.17 8.60
CA GLN A 62 4.11 -2.13 9.62
C GLN A 62 5.20 -1.13 9.25
N GLU A 63 5.63 -1.12 7.99
CA GLU A 63 6.61 -0.17 7.48
C GLU A 63 6.09 1.27 7.52
N LEU A 64 4.80 1.49 7.25
CA LEU A 64 4.21 2.82 7.41
C LEU A 64 4.10 3.20 8.88
N ASN A 65 3.60 2.34 9.75
CA ASN A 65 3.50 2.67 11.18
C ASN A 65 4.87 2.92 11.81
N SER A 66 5.94 2.27 11.33
CA SER A 66 7.31 2.57 11.79
C SER A 66 7.86 3.86 11.19
N ARG A 67 7.53 4.21 9.95
CA ARG A 67 7.89 5.50 9.31
C ARG A 67 7.09 6.68 9.88
N PHE A 68 5.91 6.46 10.44
CA PHE A 68 5.02 7.45 11.06
C PHE A 68 4.83 7.16 12.56
N ASP A 69 5.95 6.94 13.23
CA ASP A 69 5.99 6.78 14.68
C ASP A 69 5.67 8.10 15.41
N GLU A 70 5.64 8.06 16.73
CA GLU A 70 5.38 9.24 17.58
C GLU A 70 6.34 10.40 17.27
N ASN A 71 7.58 10.09 16.92
CA ASN A 71 8.61 11.05 16.52
C ASN A 71 8.19 11.82 15.26
N MET A 72 7.66 11.13 14.25
CA MET A 72 7.18 11.77 13.02
C MET A 72 5.96 12.66 13.27
N VAL A 73 5.04 12.24 14.14
CA VAL A 73 3.89 13.06 14.54
C VAL A 73 4.35 14.32 15.26
N GLU A 74 5.32 14.20 16.17
CA GLU A 74 5.92 15.35 16.84
C GLU A 74 6.61 16.30 15.85
N LEU A 75 7.38 15.76 14.90
CA LEU A 75 8.00 16.53 13.83
C LEU A 75 6.95 17.31 13.03
N LEU A 76 5.81 16.71 12.70
CA LEU A 76 4.71 17.40 12.01
C LEU A 76 4.12 18.53 12.85
N ILE A 77 3.89 18.30 14.15
CA ILE A 77 3.38 19.32 15.07
C ILE A 77 4.36 20.49 15.17
N LEU A 78 5.66 20.22 15.27
CA LEU A 78 6.67 21.27 15.32
C LEU A 78 6.80 22.01 13.98
N SER A 79 6.65 21.30 12.84
CA SER A 79 6.70 21.89 11.50
C SER A 79 5.57 22.90 11.26
N SER A 80 4.46 22.82 12.00
CA SER A 80 3.38 23.81 11.94
C SER A 80 3.83 25.21 12.38
N ALA A 81 4.96 25.33 13.07
CA ALA A 81 5.56 26.62 13.39
C ALA A 81 6.08 27.37 12.14
N LEU A 82 6.20 26.70 11.00
CA LEU A 82 6.57 27.35 9.73
C LEU A 82 5.35 27.70 8.87
N ASP A 83 4.13 27.32 9.27
CA ASP A 83 2.93 27.53 8.46
C ASP A 83 2.68 29.03 8.22
N PRO A 84 2.66 29.50 6.96
CA PRO A 84 2.44 30.91 6.63
C PRO A 84 0.99 31.37 6.86
N LYS A 85 0.06 30.45 7.11
CA LYS A 85 -1.35 30.80 7.38
C LYS A 85 -1.51 31.79 8.53
N ASP A 86 -2.62 32.51 8.48
CA ASP A 86 -3.00 33.51 9.48
C ASP A 86 -1.87 34.51 9.77
N SER A 87 -1.11 34.89 8.74
CA SER A 87 0.05 35.77 8.85
C SER A 87 1.13 35.24 9.81
N PHE A 88 1.50 33.95 9.66
CA PHE A 88 2.53 33.29 10.47
C PHE A 88 2.21 33.25 11.98
N LYS A 89 0.93 33.23 12.36
CA LYS A 89 0.50 33.24 13.78
C LYS A 89 1.13 32.13 14.64
N SER A 90 1.38 30.97 14.03
CA SER A 90 1.96 29.81 14.72
C SER A 90 3.49 29.86 14.82
N PHE A 91 4.14 30.90 14.26
CA PHE A 91 5.59 30.99 14.21
C PHE A 91 6.22 31.08 15.59
N SER A 92 7.20 30.21 15.81
CA SER A 92 7.94 30.13 17.07
C SER A 92 9.35 29.66 16.79
N VAL A 93 10.32 30.52 17.09
CA VAL A 93 11.75 30.24 16.93
C VAL A 93 12.14 29.04 17.80
N GLU A 94 11.66 28.98 19.04
CA GLU A 94 11.94 27.90 20.00
C GLU A 94 11.49 26.54 19.48
N LYS A 95 10.25 26.44 18.97
CA LYS A 95 9.73 25.18 18.41
C LYS A 95 10.51 24.75 17.17
N ILE A 96 10.85 25.70 16.30
CA ILE A 96 11.63 25.44 15.10
C ILE A 96 13.03 24.94 15.48
N CYS A 97 13.74 25.61 16.38
CA CYS A 97 15.05 25.17 16.83
C CYS A 97 15.01 23.81 17.51
N SER A 98 14.00 23.57 18.37
CA SER A 98 13.80 22.27 19.01
C SER A 98 13.55 21.15 18.00
N MET A 99 12.80 21.42 16.93
CA MET A 99 12.60 20.49 15.83
C MET A 99 13.92 20.13 15.16
N MET A 100 14.75 21.13 14.91
CA MET A 100 16.00 20.93 14.18
C MET A 100 17.01 20.12 14.95
N SER A 101 17.28 20.51 16.20
CA SER A 101 18.25 19.78 17.01
C SER A 101 17.81 18.35 17.34
N LYS A 102 16.49 18.08 17.33
CA LYS A 102 15.95 16.74 17.60
C LYS A 102 15.91 15.83 16.36
N PHE A 103 15.49 16.34 15.21
CA PHE A 103 15.19 15.52 14.03
C PHE A 103 16.21 15.63 12.90
N TYR A 104 17.01 16.69 12.86
CA TYR A 104 17.96 16.98 11.79
C TYR A 104 19.35 17.40 12.31
N PRO A 105 19.95 16.67 13.27
CA PRO A 105 21.23 17.06 13.86
C PRO A 105 22.39 17.07 12.84
N GLU A 106 22.35 16.17 11.85
CA GLU A 106 23.40 16.05 10.83
C GLU A 106 23.24 17.07 9.69
N ASP A 107 22.04 17.61 9.49
CA ASP A 107 21.80 18.60 8.44
C ASP A 107 22.35 19.98 8.84
N PHE A 108 22.49 20.27 10.13
CA PHE A 108 22.84 21.60 10.62
C PHE A 108 24.07 21.52 11.54
N THR A 109 25.27 21.48 10.96
CA THR A 109 26.54 21.51 11.70
C THR A 109 27.11 22.93 11.82
N GLU A 110 27.80 23.25 12.94
CA GLU A 110 28.45 24.53 13.32
C GLU A 110 27.60 25.83 13.27
N GLN A 111 26.45 25.84 12.61
CA GLN A 111 25.62 27.02 12.33
C GLN A 111 24.33 27.09 13.16
N GLU A 112 24.11 26.15 14.09
CA GLU A 112 22.95 26.17 15.01
C GLU A 112 22.89 27.44 15.86
N ILE A 113 24.03 28.07 16.16
CA ILE A 113 24.05 29.36 16.86
C ILE A 113 23.41 30.46 16.00
N ARG A 114 23.53 30.41 14.68
CA ARG A 114 23.03 31.47 13.76
C ARG A 114 21.56 31.29 13.39
N LEU A 115 21.03 30.06 13.38
CA LEU A 115 19.64 29.79 12.99
C LEU A 115 18.61 30.61 13.79
N PRO A 116 18.67 30.71 15.15
CA PRO A 116 17.75 31.54 15.91
C PRO A 116 17.77 33.02 15.47
N TYR A 117 18.96 33.58 15.22
CA TYR A 117 19.11 34.95 14.76
C TYR A 117 18.56 35.13 13.35
N GLU A 118 18.84 34.18 12.45
CA GLU A 118 18.33 34.22 11.07
C GLU A 118 16.79 34.16 11.06
N LEU A 119 16.19 33.30 11.88
CA LEU A 119 14.74 33.18 12.04
C LEU A 119 14.10 34.47 12.58
N GLN A 120 14.77 35.17 13.51
CA GLN A 120 14.28 36.46 14.03
C GLN A 120 14.28 37.54 12.95
N HIS A 121 15.39 37.65 12.19
CA HIS A 121 15.46 38.61 11.09
C HIS A 121 14.46 38.27 9.97
N TYR A 122 14.33 36.99 9.65
CA TYR A 122 13.34 36.47 8.71
C TYR A 122 11.92 36.88 9.11
N ALA A 123 11.55 36.72 10.39
CA ALA A 123 10.21 37.07 10.86
C ALA A 123 9.91 38.56 10.67
N VAL A 124 10.85 39.44 10.99
CA VAL A 124 10.66 40.89 10.84
C VAL A 124 10.55 41.29 9.37
N ASP A 125 11.45 40.79 8.53
CA ASP A 125 11.50 41.14 7.12
C ASP A 125 10.28 40.57 6.35
N ILE A 126 10.00 39.28 6.49
CA ILE A 126 8.99 38.58 5.69
C ILE A 126 7.56 38.87 6.14
N PHE A 127 7.30 38.99 7.45
CA PHE A 127 5.90 39.11 7.93
C PHE A 127 5.28 40.45 7.55
N GLN A 128 6.11 41.47 7.33
CA GLN A 128 5.67 42.80 6.92
C GLN A 128 5.83 43.03 5.40
N HIS A 129 6.42 42.08 4.68
CA HIS A 129 6.73 42.26 3.27
C HIS A 129 5.47 42.15 2.39
N PRO A 130 5.18 43.12 1.50
CA PRO A 130 3.96 43.14 0.68
C PRO A 130 3.74 41.86 -0.14
N ASN A 131 4.83 41.25 -0.64
CA ASN A 131 4.78 40.03 -1.45
C ASN A 131 4.39 38.75 -0.68
N PHE A 132 4.29 38.80 0.66
CA PHE A 132 4.09 37.62 1.51
C PHE A 132 2.78 37.60 2.30
N GLY A 133 2.00 38.69 2.30
CA GLY A 133 0.80 38.83 3.15
C GLY A 133 -0.39 37.89 2.84
N SER A 134 -0.37 37.13 1.74
CA SER A 134 -1.48 36.23 1.33
C SER A 134 -1.06 34.78 1.09
N ILE A 135 0.08 34.36 1.63
CA ILE A 135 0.60 33.01 1.39
C ILE A 135 -0.11 32.00 2.30
N LEU A 136 -0.73 30.99 1.70
CA LEU A 136 -1.50 29.95 2.41
C LEU A 136 -0.74 28.62 2.55
N THR A 137 0.36 28.43 1.82
CA THR A 137 1.10 27.16 1.77
C THR A 137 2.61 27.36 1.76
N LEU A 138 3.33 26.42 2.38
CA LEU A 138 4.80 26.38 2.37
C LEU A 138 5.38 26.30 0.95
N SER A 139 4.71 25.61 0.02
CA SER A 139 5.15 25.56 -1.38
C SER A 139 5.14 26.95 -2.01
N LYS A 140 4.08 27.74 -1.78
CA LYS A 140 4.00 29.10 -2.29
C LYS A 140 4.99 30.03 -1.58
N LEU A 141 5.25 29.80 -0.30
CA LEU A 141 6.30 30.48 0.47
C LEU A 141 7.68 30.27 -0.17
N CYS A 142 8.09 29.02 -0.39
CA CYS A 142 9.36 28.70 -1.06
C CYS A 142 9.49 29.36 -2.43
N GLN A 143 8.41 29.34 -3.24
CA GLN A 143 8.40 30.00 -4.54
C GLN A 143 8.65 31.51 -4.40
N ARG A 144 7.97 32.18 -3.48
CA ARG A 144 8.12 33.63 -3.26
C ARG A 144 9.49 34.00 -2.72
N LEU A 145 10.07 33.18 -1.85
CA LEU A 145 11.44 33.38 -1.37
C LEU A 145 12.44 33.33 -2.53
N ALA A 146 12.27 32.39 -3.47
CA ALA A 146 13.11 32.28 -4.65
C ALA A 146 12.95 33.48 -5.60
N GLU A 147 11.71 33.89 -5.89
CA GLU A 147 11.40 35.04 -6.77
C GLU A 147 11.97 36.37 -6.23
N THR A 148 11.98 36.53 -4.90
CA THR A 148 12.42 37.77 -4.24
C THR A 148 13.92 37.78 -3.91
N GLY A 149 14.66 36.71 -4.24
CA GLY A 149 16.08 36.57 -3.90
C GLY A 149 16.36 36.36 -2.40
N LYS A 150 15.31 36.21 -1.58
CA LYS A 150 15.41 36.05 -0.12
C LYS A 150 16.05 34.72 0.28
N VAL A 151 16.12 33.74 -0.62
CA VAL A 151 16.87 32.48 -0.44
C VAL A 151 18.35 32.72 -0.15
N VAL A 152 18.95 33.75 -0.75
CA VAL A 152 20.37 34.09 -0.51
C VAL A 152 20.57 34.78 0.84
N ILE A 153 19.56 35.52 1.29
CA ILE A 153 19.58 36.26 2.56
C ILE A 153 19.31 35.34 3.75
N TYR A 154 18.40 34.37 3.57
CA TYR A 154 17.99 33.41 4.59
C TYR A 154 18.18 31.95 4.13
N PRO A 155 19.42 31.52 3.88
CA PRO A 155 19.71 30.18 3.36
C PRO A 155 19.33 29.05 4.33
N LEU A 156 19.43 29.27 5.64
CA LEU A 156 19.07 28.25 6.64
C LEU A 156 17.56 28.09 6.72
N VAL A 157 16.81 29.19 6.64
CA VAL A 157 15.34 29.16 6.63
C VAL A 157 14.82 28.52 5.35
N ASP A 158 15.41 28.82 4.18
CA ASP A 158 15.04 28.18 2.92
C ASP A 158 15.30 26.66 2.95
N ARG A 159 16.48 26.24 3.44
CA ARG A 159 16.80 24.81 3.60
C ARG A 159 15.80 24.12 4.53
N LEU A 160 15.46 24.75 5.65
CA LEU A 160 14.48 24.25 6.60
C LEU A 160 13.11 24.02 5.95
N ILE A 161 12.59 25.01 5.21
CA ILE A 161 11.29 24.89 4.54
C ILE A 161 11.35 23.77 3.50
N ARG A 162 12.47 23.60 2.77
CA ARG A 162 12.64 22.50 1.82
C ARG A 162 12.64 21.14 2.49
N LEU A 163 13.34 20.96 3.60
CA LEU A 163 13.33 19.71 4.37
C LEU A 163 11.91 19.33 4.79
N VAL A 164 11.17 20.31 5.32
CA VAL A 164 9.76 20.12 5.70
C VAL A 164 8.90 19.77 4.48
N LEU A 165 9.08 20.43 3.34
CA LEU A 165 8.35 20.12 2.10
C LEU A 165 8.67 18.72 1.53
N THR A 166 9.87 18.19 1.80
CA THR A 166 10.26 16.84 1.38
C THR A 166 9.75 15.74 2.31
N LEU A 167 9.15 16.07 3.46
CA LEU A 167 8.59 15.07 4.35
C LEU A 167 7.47 14.30 3.66
N PRO A 168 7.49 12.95 3.70
CA PRO A 168 6.51 12.12 2.99
C PRO A 168 5.07 12.55 3.24
N VAL A 169 4.64 12.87 4.48
CA VAL A 169 3.25 13.30 4.79
C VAL A 169 2.83 14.63 4.18
N LEU A 170 3.77 15.55 3.94
CA LEU A 170 3.44 16.90 3.48
C LEU A 170 3.24 16.99 1.97
N THR A 171 3.60 15.95 1.22
CA THR A 171 3.23 15.83 -0.19
C THR A 171 1.76 15.42 -0.33
N ALA A 172 0.98 16.20 -1.09
CA ALA A 172 -0.47 15.96 -1.23
C ALA A 172 -0.82 14.56 -1.77
N THR A 173 0.10 13.95 -2.52
CA THR A 173 -0.04 12.60 -3.10
C THR A 173 -0.10 11.54 -2.02
N THR A 174 0.83 11.56 -1.06
CA THR A 174 0.87 10.55 0.00
C THR A 174 -0.31 10.70 0.96
N LYS A 175 -0.80 11.93 1.25
CA LYS A 175 -1.97 12.14 2.13
C LYS A 175 -3.23 11.43 1.62
N ARG A 176 -3.42 11.39 0.30
CA ARG A 176 -4.53 10.65 -0.33
C ARG A 176 -4.32 9.14 -0.21
N GLU A 177 -3.10 8.67 -0.42
CA GLU A 177 -2.71 7.27 -0.24
C GLU A 177 -2.87 6.83 1.23
N PHE A 178 -2.48 7.66 2.19
CA PHE A 178 -2.71 7.45 3.64
C PHE A 178 -4.18 7.41 3.99
N SER A 179 -5.02 8.26 3.38
CA SER A 179 -6.46 8.23 3.63
C SER A 179 -7.07 6.92 3.12
N ALA A 180 -6.65 6.43 1.95
CA ALA A 180 -7.08 5.14 1.43
C ALA A 180 -6.60 3.99 2.33
N MET A 181 -5.33 4.04 2.74
CA MET A 181 -4.72 3.08 3.66
C MET A 181 -5.44 3.02 5.01
N ASN A 182 -5.80 4.18 5.58
CA ASN A 182 -6.52 4.27 6.85
C ASN A 182 -7.93 3.68 6.76
N ILE A 183 -8.61 3.82 5.60
CA ILE A 183 -9.90 3.18 5.36
C ILE A 183 -9.75 1.65 5.32
N ILE A 184 -8.73 1.15 4.63
CA ILE A 184 -8.44 -0.29 4.56
C ILE A 184 -8.09 -0.84 5.96
N LYS A 185 -7.14 -0.20 6.66
CA LYS A 185 -6.64 -0.60 7.99
C LYS A 185 -7.70 -0.55 9.09
N ASN A 186 -8.43 0.56 9.19
CA ASN A 186 -9.22 0.86 10.38
C ASN A 186 -10.73 0.78 10.16
N LYS A 187 -11.24 0.80 8.93
CA LYS A 187 -12.68 0.70 8.67
C LYS A 187 -13.09 -0.63 8.06
N LEU A 188 -12.31 -1.16 7.13
CA LEU A 188 -12.61 -2.46 6.53
C LEU A 188 -12.21 -3.57 7.49
N ARG A 189 -10.95 -3.63 7.93
CA ARG A 189 -10.46 -4.70 8.84
C ARG A 189 -11.06 -4.70 10.26
N SER A 190 -11.48 -3.55 10.79
CA SER A 190 -12.14 -3.53 12.13
C SER A 190 -13.61 -3.93 12.08
N LYS A 191 -14.25 -3.76 10.91
CA LYS A 191 -15.66 -4.09 10.67
C LYS A 191 -15.83 -5.49 10.08
N MET A 192 -14.76 -6.05 9.53
CA MET A 192 -14.68 -7.36 8.88
C MET A 192 -13.64 -8.18 9.64
N GLU A 193 -14.08 -9.21 10.37
CA GLU A 193 -13.17 -10.19 10.99
C GLU A 193 -12.16 -10.72 9.95
N ASP A 194 -10.92 -11.05 10.34
CA ASP A 194 -9.84 -11.38 9.38
C ASP A 194 -10.27 -12.48 8.38
N ASP A 195 -11.06 -13.47 8.82
CA ASP A 195 -11.62 -14.52 7.95
C ASP A 195 -12.66 -13.98 6.94
N TYR A 196 -13.42 -12.96 7.32
CA TYR A 196 -14.38 -12.30 6.44
C TYR A 196 -13.67 -11.42 5.40
N LEU A 197 -12.58 -10.74 5.78
CA LEU A 197 -11.74 -9.98 4.84
C LEU A 197 -11.06 -10.92 3.83
N ARG A 198 -10.54 -12.05 4.30
CA ARG A 198 -9.94 -13.10 3.46
C ARG A 198 -10.94 -13.66 2.46
N SER A 199 -12.17 -13.93 2.92
CA SER A 199 -13.28 -14.39 2.06
C SER A 199 -13.67 -13.35 1.00
N TYR A 200 -13.64 -12.06 1.35
CA TYR A 200 -13.92 -10.97 0.40
C TYR A 200 -12.82 -10.80 -0.65
N LEU A 201 -11.55 -10.90 -0.24
CA LEU A 201 -10.41 -10.85 -1.16
C LEU A 201 -10.43 -12.01 -2.15
N VAL A 202 -10.82 -13.20 -1.71
CA VAL A 202 -11.08 -14.37 -2.56
C VAL A 202 -12.14 -14.07 -3.63
N LEU A 203 -13.29 -13.50 -3.24
CA LEU A 203 -14.35 -13.10 -4.17
C LEU A 203 -13.88 -12.03 -5.17
N TYR A 204 -13.02 -11.11 -4.73
CA TYR A 204 -12.50 -10.04 -5.57
C TYR A 204 -11.47 -10.54 -6.59
N ILE A 205 -10.57 -11.45 -6.19
CA ILE A 205 -9.58 -12.08 -7.08
C ILE A 205 -10.29 -12.93 -8.14
N GLU A 206 -11.31 -13.69 -7.73
CA GLU A 206 -12.11 -14.54 -8.63
C GLU A 206 -13.39 -13.86 -9.10
N ARG A 207 -13.34 -12.55 -9.35
CA ARG A 207 -14.54 -11.80 -9.76
C ARG A 207 -15.18 -12.38 -11.01
N GLU A 208 -14.40 -12.82 -11.99
CA GLU A 208 -14.91 -13.41 -13.25
C GLU A 208 -15.65 -14.75 -13.06
N ILE A 209 -15.32 -15.50 -12.00
CA ILE A 209 -16.01 -16.74 -11.64
C ILE A 209 -17.22 -16.40 -10.77
N THR A 210 -17.06 -15.48 -9.81
CA THR A 210 -18.10 -15.02 -8.89
C THR A 210 -19.27 -14.38 -9.64
N GLU A 211 -19.01 -13.60 -10.68
CA GLU A 211 -20.03 -12.99 -11.53
C GLU A 211 -20.92 -14.02 -12.25
N LYS A 212 -20.45 -15.26 -12.39
CA LYS A 212 -21.21 -16.37 -12.99
C LYS A 212 -22.03 -17.14 -11.96
N ILE A 213 -21.82 -16.90 -10.67
CA ILE A 213 -22.57 -17.55 -9.60
C ILE A 213 -23.89 -16.80 -9.40
N ASN A 214 -25.01 -17.49 -9.61
CA ASN A 214 -26.33 -16.90 -9.42
C ASN A 214 -26.62 -16.73 -7.92
N THR A 215 -26.74 -15.48 -7.48
CA THR A 215 -27.05 -15.13 -6.09
C THR A 215 -28.35 -15.74 -5.60
N TYR A 216 -29.36 -15.88 -6.47
CA TYR A 216 -30.64 -16.50 -6.11
C TYR A 216 -30.52 -18.01 -5.88
N ALA A 217 -29.62 -18.69 -6.61
CA ALA A 217 -29.35 -20.11 -6.39
C ALA A 217 -28.63 -20.35 -5.05
N ILE A 218 -27.70 -19.45 -4.66
CA ILE A 218 -27.06 -19.51 -3.33
C ILE A 218 -28.09 -19.31 -2.22
N ILE A 219 -29.01 -18.36 -2.39
CA ILE A 219 -30.07 -18.08 -1.39
C ILE A 219 -31.00 -19.29 -1.26
N ASP A 220 -31.39 -19.91 -2.36
CA ASP A 220 -32.24 -21.11 -2.37
C ASP A 220 -31.54 -22.30 -1.69
N ASP A 221 -30.28 -22.57 -2.04
CA ASP A 221 -29.45 -23.59 -1.38
C ASP A 221 -29.29 -23.32 0.13
N PHE A 222 -29.10 -22.06 0.53
CA PHE A 222 -29.00 -21.71 1.95
C PHE A 222 -30.33 -21.88 2.70
N CYS A 223 -31.45 -21.59 2.03
CA CYS A 223 -32.79 -21.81 2.55
C CYS A 223 -33.11 -23.31 2.68
N THR A 224 -32.68 -24.16 1.74
CA THR A 224 -32.85 -25.62 1.84
C THR A 224 -31.99 -26.24 2.95
N ILE A 225 -30.84 -25.65 3.28
CA ILE A 225 -29.99 -26.08 4.41
C ILE A 225 -30.62 -25.75 5.78
N LYS A 226 -31.50 -24.74 5.87
CA LYS A 226 -32.16 -24.33 7.13
C LYS A 226 -33.21 -25.32 7.67
N GLU A 227 -33.55 -26.39 6.95
CA GLU A 227 -34.48 -27.42 7.45
C GLU A 227 -33.86 -28.38 8.49
N ARG A 228 -32.66 -28.12 9.04
CA ARG A 228 -32.07 -28.97 10.09
C ARG A 228 -31.49 -28.23 11.29
N ARG A 229 -32.38 -27.89 12.24
CA ARG A 229 -32.42 -28.32 13.67
C ARG A 229 -33.25 -27.32 14.49
N VAL A 230 -34.45 -27.74 14.89
CA VAL A 230 -35.09 -27.34 16.16
C VAL A 230 -34.55 -28.26 17.25
#